data_AF-A0A6J7PI87-F1
#
_entry.id   AF-A0A6J7PI87-F1
#
_cell.length_a   1.000
_cell.length_b   1.000
_cell.length_c   1.000
_cell.angle_alpha   90.00
_cell.angle_beta   90.00
_cell.angle_gamma   90.00
#
_symmetry.space_group_name_H-M   'P 1'
#
loop_
_entity.id
_entity.type
_entity.pdbx_description
1 polymer ?
#
loop_
_entity_poly.entity_id
_entity_poly.type
_entity_poly.pdbx_seq_one_letter_code
_entity_poly.pdbx_strand_id
1 'polypeptide(L)'
;MRKRAFVHALQALCPDIEPGDLAPSHAGVRAQAIDASGNLLDDFAFASTPRSVHVVNAPSPAATASLAIGRTVAARMPAFA
;
A
#
# COMPACT_ATOMS: atom_id res chain seq x y z
N MET A 1 11.37 8.44 9.86
CA MET A 1 10.73 8.13 11.17
C MET A 1 11.73 8.43 12.29
N ARG A 2 11.30 9.02 13.42
CA ARG A 2 12.20 9.24 14.57
C ARG A 2 12.23 7.99 15.45
N LYS A 3 13.39 7.32 15.57
CA LYS A 3 13.56 6.04 16.30
C LYS A 3 12.91 6.05 17.69
N ARG A 4 13.17 7.10 18.49
CA ARG A 4 12.61 7.26 19.83
C ARG A 4 11.08 7.29 19.88
N ALA A 5 10.43 7.98 18.93
CA ALA A 5 8.98 8.04 18.88
C ALA A 5 8.36 6.69 18.52
N PHE A 6 9.02 5.92 17.66
CA PHE A 6 8.58 4.59 17.29
C PHE A 6 8.73 3.59 18.46
N VAL A 7 9.85 3.62 19.20
CA VAL A 7 10.03 2.81 20.42
C VAL A 7 8.91 3.10 21.42
N HIS A 8 8.64 4.37 21.71
CA HIS A 8 7.58 4.76 22.64
C HIS A 8 6.18 4.25 22.20
N ALA A 9 5.88 4.27 20.91
CA ALA A 9 4.63 3.72 20.39
C ALA A 9 4.58 2.18 20.50
N LEU A 10 5.68 1.49 20.23
CA LEU A 10 5.77 0.03 20.34
C LEU A 10 5.61 -0.46 21.79
N GLN A 11 6.07 0.30 22.77
CA GLN A 11 5.99 -0.05 24.19
C GLN A 11 4.55 -0.18 24.71
N ALA A 12 3.55 0.34 23.98
CA ALA A 12 2.14 0.08 24.28
C ALA A 12 1.73 -1.39 24.05
N LEU A 13 2.46 -2.12 23.21
CA LEU A 13 2.24 -3.54 22.88
C LEU A 13 3.32 -4.44 23.48
N CYS A 14 4.58 -3.99 23.48
CA CYS A 14 5.75 -4.71 23.99
C CYS A 14 6.56 -3.80 24.93
N PRO A 15 6.22 -3.70 26.22
CA PRO A 15 6.78 -2.71 27.15
C PRO A 15 8.31 -2.78 27.32
N ASP A 16 8.88 -3.98 27.25
CA ASP A 16 10.29 -4.22 27.53
C ASP A 16 11.22 -3.89 26.35
N ILE A 17 10.68 -3.45 25.20
CA ILE A 17 11.50 -3.16 24.02
C ILE A 17 12.31 -1.87 24.22
N GLU A 18 13.60 -1.95 23.95
CA GLU A 18 14.55 -0.85 24.07
C GLU A 18 14.98 -0.33 22.69
N PRO A 19 15.53 0.90 22.60
CA PRO A 19 16.10 1.40 21.35
C PRO A 19 17.21 0.51 20.79
N GLY A 20 17.93 -0.25 21.63
CA GLY A 20 18.98 -1.19 21.20
C GLY A 20 18.44 -2.34 20.34
N ASP A 21 17.19 -2.75 20.56
CA ASP A 21 16.58 -3.92 19.92
C ASP A 21 16.16 -3.65 18.46
N LEU A 22 16.12 -2.38 18.06
CA LEU A 22 15.62 -1.97 16.75
C LEU A 22 16.77 -1.70 15.75
N ALA A 23 16.74 -2.45 14.64
CA ALA A 23 17.54 -2.17 13.46
C ALA A 23 16.89 -1.09 12.57
N PRO A 24 17.69 -0.32 11.80
CA PRO A 24 17.17 0.58 10.79
C PRO A 24 16.31 -0.15 9.74
N SER A 25 15.26 0.51 9.28
CA SER A 25 14.42 0.04 8.18
C SER A 25 13.97 1.21 7.32
N HIS A 26 13.58 0.91 6.08
CA HIS A 26 13.13 1.89 5.10
C HIS A 26 11.71 2.35 5.41
N ALA A 27 11.41 3.62 5.10
CA ALA A 27 10.03 4.10 5.07
C ALA A 27 9.38 3.72 3.74
N GLY A 28 8.16 3.20 3.78
CA GLY A 28 7.33 2.95 2.60
C GLY A 28 6.18 3.94 2.50
N VAL A 29 5.76 4.27 1.28
CA VAL A 29 4.55 5.04 1.00
C VAL A 29 3.54 4.11 0.33
N ARG A 30 2.30 4.13 0.79
CA ARG A 30 1.21 3.37 0.15
C ARG A 30 0.69 4.17 -1.04
N ALA A 31 0.40 3.49 -2.15
CA ALA A 31 -0.36 4.06 -3.24
C ALA A 31 -1.84 4.14 -2.81
N GLN A 32 -2.16 5.22 -2.10
CA GLN A 32 -3.47 5.49 -1.51
C GLN A 32 -4.10 6.71 -2.18
N ALA A 33 -5.20 6.51 -2.89
CA ALA A 33 -5.97 7.57 -3.54
C ALA A 33 -7.04 8.14 -2.62
N ILE A 34 -7.41 9.39 -2.90
CA ILE A 34 -8.46 10.15 -2.23
C ILE A 34 -9.51 10.53 -3.28
N ASP A 35 -10.79 10.35 -2.95
CA ASP A 35 -11.88 10.75 -3.82
C ASP A 35 -12.15 12.27 -3.79
N ALA A 36 -13.07 12.76 -4.63
CA ALA A 36 -13.40 14.18 -4.71
C ALA A 36 -14.05 14.74 -3.42
N SER A 37 -14.52 13.86 -2.53
CA SER A 37 -15.10 14.22 -1.24
C SER A 37 -14.07 14.18 -0.10
N GLY A 38 -12.82 13.80 -0.38
CA GLY A 38 -11.75 13.72 0.61
C GLY A 38 -11.65 12.37 1.32
N ASN A 39 -12.41 11.36 0.89
CA ASN A 39 -12.34 10.03 1.50
C ASN A 39 -11.19 9.21 0.91
N LEU A 40 -10.55 8.40 1.74
CA LEU A 40 -9.59 7.40 1.27
C LEU A 40 -10.34 6.27 0.56
N LEU A 41 -9.81 5.84 -0.59
CA LEU A 41 -10.34 4.67 -1.27
C LEU A 41 -9.86 3.38 -0.58
N ASP A 42 -10.79 2.54 -0.14
CA ASP A 42 -10.49 1.33 0.63
C ASP A 42 -10.08 0.13 -0.23
N ASP A 43 -10.40 0.12 -1.53
CA ASP A 43 -10.12 -0.98 -2.45
C ASP A 43 -9.37 -0.51 -3.71
N PHE A 44 -8.88 -1.44 -4.51
CA PHE A 44 -8.16 -1.16 -5.75
C PHE A 44 -8.97 -0.29 -6.71
N ALA A 45 -8.33 0.73 -7.26
CA ALA A 45 -8.93 1.60 -8.25
C ALA A 45 -8.11 1.56 -9.54
N PHE A 46 -8.81 1.56 -10.67
CA PHE A 46 -8.22 1.46 -11.99
C PHE A 46 -8.69 2.61 -12.87
N ALA A 47 -7.76 3.18 -13.64
CA ALA A 47 -8.06 4.07 -14.76
C ALA A 47 -7.58 3.40 -16.05
N SER A 48 -8.41 3.41 -17.10
CA SER A 48 -8.08 2.73 -18.36
C SER A 48 -8.16 3.71 -19.54
N THR A 49 -7.28 3.53 -20.51
CA THR A 49 -7.35 4.16 -21.83
C THR A 49 -7.41 3.05 -22.89
N PRO A 50 -7.60 3.36 -24.19
CA PRO A 50 -7.62 2.33 -25.23
C PRO A 50 -6.38 1.44 -25.28
N ARG A 51 -5.23 1.89 -24.73
CA ARG A 51 -3.95 1.15 -24.77
C ARG A 51 -3.25 1.06 -23.41
N SER A 52 -3.92 1.39 -22.30
CA SER A 52 -3.30 1.31 -20.98
C SER A 52 -4.32 0.99 -19.88
N VAL A 53 -3.81 0.32 -18.84
CA VAL A 53 -4.50 0.13 -17.56
C VAL A 53 -3.57 0.66 -16.47
N HIS A 54 -4.07 1.59 -15.67
CA HIS A 54 -3.37 2.19 -14.54
C HIS A 54 -4.01 1.69 -13.25
N VAL A 55 -3.21 1.15 -12.34
CA VAL A 55 -3.64 0.87 -10.96
C VAL A 55 -3.35 2.13 -10.15
N VAL A 56 -4.39 2.91 -9.85
CA VAL A 56 -4.27 4.25 -9.24
C VAL A 56 -4.52 4.23 -7.73
N ASN A 57 -5.09 3.14 -7.20
CA ASN A 57 -5.17 2.87 -5.77
C ASN A 57 -4.82 1.40 -5.53
N ALA A 58 -3.91 1.14 -4.60
CA ALA A 58 -3.52 -0.20 -4.18
C ALA A 58 -3.29 -0.24 -2.65
N PRO A 59 -4.37 -0.13 -1.87
CA PRO A 59 -4.31 -0.16 -0.41
C PRO A 59 -3.91 -1.55 0.07
N SER A 60 -3.66 -1.67 1.38
CA SER A 60 -3.55 -2.99 2.00
C SER A 60 -4.85 -3.78 1.76
N PRO A 61 -4.79 -5.04 1.32
CA PRO A 61 -3.64 -5.94 1.33
C PRO A 61 -2.97 -6.16 -0.05
N ALA A 62 -2.55 -5.10 -0.77
CA ALA A 62 -1.92 -5.19 -2.10
C ALA A 62 -0.82 -6.25 -2.26
N ALA A 63 0.09 -6.35 -1.30
CA ALA A 63 1.17 -7.35 -1.36
C ALA A 63 0.60 -8.79 -1.26
N THR A 64 -0.29 -9.02 -0.31
CA THR A 64 -0.93 -10.34 -0.09
C THR A 64 -1.84 -10.73 -1.26
N ALA A 65 -2.56 -9.77 -1.84
CA ALA A 65 -3.49 -9.97 -2.95
C ALA A 65 -2.83 -9.83 -4.34
N SER A 66 -1.50 -9.76 -4.41
CA SER A 66 -0.74 -9.44 -5.63
C SER A 66 -1.04 -10.37 -6.81
N LEU A 67 -1.21 -11.68 -6.57
CA LEU A 67 -1.56 -12.62 -7.64
C LEU A 67 -3.00 -12.47 -8.13
N ALA A 68 -3.93 -12.19 -7.22
CA ALA A 68 -5.33 -11.94 -7.58
C ALA A 68 -5.45 -10.66 -8.40
N ILE A 69 -4.77 -9.59 -7.96
CA ILE A 69 -4.79 -8.33 -8.70
C ILE A 69 -4.07 -8.44 -10.04
N GLY A 70 -2.99 -9.21 -10.11
CA GLY A 70 -2.27 -9.47 -11.37
C GLY A 70 -3.17 -10.11 -12.42
N ARG A 71 -4.01 -11.09 -12.03
CA ARG A 71 -5.03 -11.68 -12.92
C ARG A 71 -6.08 -10.64 -13.36
N THR A 72 -6.55 -9.81 -12.43
CA THR A 72 -7.50 -8.72 -12.75
C THR A 72 -6.91 -7.72 -13.73
N VAL A 73 -5.63 -7.35 -13.57
CA VAL A 73 -4.93 -6.46 -14.51
C VAL A 73 -4.80 -7.11 -15.89
N ALA A 74 -4.36 -8.37 -15.94
CA ALA A 74 -4.23 -9.10 -17.20
C ALA A 74 -5.56 -9.22 -17.95
N ALA A 75 -6.66 -9.50 -17.25
CA ALA A 75 -7.99 -9.58 -17.84
C ALA A 75 -8.53 -8.25 -18.37
N ARG A 76 -8.01 -7.11 -17.87
CA ARG A 76 -8.36 -5.76 -18.32
C ARG A 76 -7.49 -5.26 -19.46
N MET A 77 -6.40 -5.94 -19.79
CA MET A 77 -5.54 -5.52 -20.89
C MET A 77 -6.28 -5.64 -22.22
N PRO A 78 -6.26 -4.59 -23.07
CA PRO A 78 -6.82 -4.69 -24.41
C PRO A 78 -6.07 -5.78 -25.19
N ALA A 79 -6.80 -6.53 -26.01
CA ALA A 79 -6.18 -7.50 -26.89
C ALA A 79 -5.14 -6.79 -27.76
N PHE A 80 -3.93 -7.34 -27.83
CA PHE A 80 -2.93 -6.87 -28.77
C PHE A 80 -3.44 -7.22 -30.18
N ALA A 81 -3.94 -6.22 -30.90
CA ALA A 81 -4.27 -6.29 -32.32
C ALA A 81 -3.01 -6.07 -33.16
#